data_AF-A0A1Z5L448-F1
#
_entry.id   AF-A0A1Z5L448-F1
#
_cell.length_a   1.000
_cell.length_b   1.000
_cell.length_c   1.000
_cell.angle_alpha   90.00
_cell.angle_beta   90.00
_cell.angle_gamma   90.00
#
_symmetry.space_group_name_H-M   'P 1'
#
loop_
_entity.id
_entity.type
_entity.pdbx_description
1 polymer ?
#
loop_
_entity_poly.entity_id
_entity_poly.type
_entity_poly.pdbx_seq_one_letter_code
_entity_poly.pdbx_strand_id
1 'polypeptide(L)'
;MILDSHYRRDALSSANGSDEDIFCRSVNVQVKDDSSSSHTRVAPLCLAIKRTGSPHVARKELSIQLTDDADPFFVYSLTLTDDDFQVLKSQQGLLVDFLAFPQKLVDLL
;
A
#
# COMPACT_ATOMS: atom_id res chain seq x y z
N MET A 1 30.49 -11.41 22.99
CA MET A 1 29.01 -11.49 22.93
C MET A 1 28.61 -10.89 21.59
N ILE A 2 28.62 -11.71 20.55
CA ILE A 2 28.14 -11.33 19.22
C ILE A 2 26.88 -12.16 19.08
N LEU A 3 25.72 -11.50 19.09
CA LEU A 3 24.48 -12.12 18.67
C LEU A 3 23.93 -11.28 17.53
N ASP A 4 24.12 -11.86 16.35
CA ASP A 4 23.50 -11.65 15.05
C ASP A 4 22.49 -10.52 14.91
N SER A 5 22.95 -9.53 14.14
CA SER A 5 22.17 -8.80 13.15
C SER A 5 21.38 -9.77 12.27
N HIS A 6 20.21 -9.35 11.78
CA HIS A 6 19.21 -10.12 11.02
C HIS A 6 18.06 -10.72 11.84
N TYR A 7 17.30 -9.85 12.52
CA TYR A 7 15.84 -10.05 12.57
C TYR A 7 15.30 -9.82 11.15
N ARG A 8 15.44 -10.88 10.37
CA ARG A 8 14.90 -11.10 9.05
C ARG A 8 13.39 -10.84 9.13
N ARG A 9 12.93 -9.76 8.49
CA ARG A 9 11.51 -9.44 8.26
C ARG A 9 10.93 -10.46 7.27
N ASP A 10 10.81 -11.71 7.70
CA ASP A 10 10.07 -12.77 7.03
C ASP A 10 9.10 -13.36 8.06
N ALA A 11 8.03 -12.64 8.39
CA ALA A 11 6.87 -13.21 9.07
C ALA A 11 5.67 -12.28 8.99
N LEU A 12 4.93 -12.38 7.88
CA LEU A 12 3.48 -12.57 7.82
C LEU A 12 3.08 -12.74 6.34
N SER A 13 3.69 -13.73 5.67
CA SER A 13 3.04 -14.37 4.53
C SER A 13 1.94 -15.25 5.13
N SER A 14 0.73 -14.70 5.26
CA SER A 14 -0.42 -15.47 5.68
C SER A 14 -0.65 -16.57 4.66
N ALA A 15 -0.59 -17.81 5.14
CA ALA A 15 -0.92 -18.99 4.37
C ALA A 15 -2.35 -18.88 3.78
N ASN A 16 -2.52 -19.33 2.54
CA ASN A 16 -3.77 -19.57 1.78
C ASN A 16 -4.40 -18.44 0.91
N GLY A 17 -3.71 -17.35 0.61
CA GLY A 17 -4.14 -16.37 -0.42
C GLY A 17 -3.17 -16.31 -1.61
N SER A 18 -3.65 -16.18 -2.84
CA SER A 18 -2.79 -15.84 -3.99
C SER A 18 -2.54 -14.32 -3.97
N ASP A 19 -1.79 -13.86 -2.97
CA ASP A 19 -1.43 -12.46 -2.82
C ASP A 19 -0.25 -12.14 -3.75
N GLU A 20 -0.47 -11.19 -4.65
CA GLU A 20 0.51 -10.73 -5.64
C GLU A 20 1.05 -9.36 -5.22
N ASP A 21 2.35 -9.27 -4.93
CA ASP A 21 3.02 -8.00 -4.66
C ASP A 21 3.28 -7.24 -5.96
N ILE A 22 2.59 -6.11 -6.16
CA ILE A 22 2.70 -5.26 -7.36
C ILE A 22 3.84 -4.24 -7.17
N PHE A 23 3.94 -3.66 -5.98
CA PHE A 23 4.96 -2.68 -5.64
C PHE A 23 5.30 -2.76 -4.16
N CYS A 24 6.58 -2.61 -3.80
CA CYS A 24 7.02 -2.56 -2.41
C CYS A 24 8.38 -1.84 -2.35
N ARG A 25 8.37 -0.52 -2.12
CA ARG A 25 9.60 0.31 -2.06
C ARG A 25 9.42 1.49 -1.13
N SER A 26 10.55 2.07 -0.72
CA SER A 26 10.57 3.36 -0.03
C SER A 26 10.42 4.51 -1.03
N VAL A 27 9.50 5.43 -0.77
CA VAL A 27 9.18 6.60 -1.59
C VAL A 27 9.22 7.87 -0.73
N ASN A 28 9.74 8.96 -1.27
CA ASN A 28 9.78 10.24 -0.55
C ASN A 28 8.40 10.89 -0.61
N VAL A 29 7.73 11.01 0.54
CA VAL A 29 6.38 11.55 0.64
C VAL A 29 6.39 12.86 1.42
N GLN A 30 5.66 13.84 0.91
CA GLN A 30 5.38 15.08 1.61
C GLN A 30 4.23 14.88 2.59
N VAL A 31 4.52 14.86 3.88
CA VAL A 31 3.54 14.68 4.96
C VAL A 31 3.23 16.05 5.56
N LYS A 32 1.94 16.40 5.60
CA LYS A 32 1.42 17.62 6.21
C LYS A 32 0.60 17.26 7.43
N ASP A 33 0.97 17.83 8.57
CA ASP A 33 0.21 17.74 9.82
C ASP A 33 -0.82 18.88 9.91
N ASP A 34 -2.02 18.58 10.41
CA ASP A 34 -3.10 19.57 10.56
C ASP A 34 -3.02 20.33 11.91
N SER A 35 -2.19 19.86 12.83
CA SER A 35 -2.04 20.39 14.18
C SER A 35 -1.17 21.66 14.15
N SER A 36 -1.78 22.80 13.86
CA SER A 36 -1.31 24.16 14.18
C SER A 36 0.18 24.46 13.92
N SER A 37 0.42 25.18 12.81
CA SER A 37 1.68 25.57 12.17
C SER A 37 2.09 24.60 11.06
N SER A 38 2.24 25.16 9.86
CA SER A 38 2.42 24.50 8.56
C SER A 38 3.71 23.68 8.45
N HIS A 39 3.92 22.71 9.33
CA HIS A 39 5.04 21.78 9.27
C HIS A 39 4.73 20.70 8.25
N THR A 40 5.11 20.99 7.01
CA THR A 40 5.20 19.98 5.98
C THR A 40 6.61 19.39 6.01
N ARG A 41 6.72 18.06 6.12
CA ARG A 41 8.01 17.35 6.10
C ARG A 41 8.07 16.40 4.91
N VAL A 42 9.26 16.17 4.38
CA VAL A 42 9.50 15.09 3.40
C VAL A 42 10.15 13.94 4.16
N ALA A 43 9.56 12.75 4.07
CA ALA A 43 10.07 11.55 4.74
C ALA A 43 10.06 10.35 3.77
N PRO A 44 11.06 9.46 3.84
CA PRO A 44 11.05 8.20 3.11
C PRO A 44 10.06 7.23 3.78
N LEU A 45 8.94 6.95 3.12
CA LEU A 45 7.91 6.05 3.61
C LEU A 45 7.87 4.78 2.77
N CYS A 46 7.63 3.63 3.40
CA CYS A 46 7.46 2.36 2.72
C CYS A 46 6.07 2.28 2.13
N LEU A 47 5.97 2.24 0.80
CA LEU A 47 4.72 2.04 0.07
C LEU A 47 4.67 0.62 -0.47
N ALA A 48 3.62 -0.11 -0.09
CA ALA A 48 3.32 -1.45 -0.56
C ALA A 48 1.96 -1.46 -1.29
N ILE A 49 1.91 -2.08 -2.46
CA ILE A 49 0.71 -2.28 -3.26
C ILE A 49 0.62 -3.77 -3.56
N LYS A 50 -0.49 -4.39 -3.17
CA LYS A 50 -0.72 -5.82 -3.31
C LYS A 50 -2.09 -6.08 -3.89
N ARG A 51 -2.20 -7.09 -4.74
CA ARG A 51 -3.49 -7.65 -5.13
C ARG A 51 -3.73 -8.91 -4.32
N THR A 52 -4.81 -8.91 -3.57
CA THR A 52 -5.22 -10.06 -2.76
C THR A 52 -6.39 -10.75 -3.45
N GLY A 53 -6.36 -12.07 -3.47
CA GLY A 53 -7.38 -12.87 -4.12
C GLY A 53 -7.35 -14.29 -3.59
N SER A 54 -8.53 -14.88 -3.42
CA SER A 54 -8.64 -16.31 -3.13
C SER A 54 -9.11 -17.05 -4.37
N PRO A 55 -8.50 -18.19 -4.73
CA PRO A 55 -9.01 -19.04 -5.81
C PRO A 55 -10.43 -19.58 -5.52
N HIS A 56 -10.88 -19.56 -4.26
CA HIS A 56 -12.21 -20.04 -3.85
C HIS A 56 -13.27 -18.93 -3.73
N VAL A 57 -12.85 -17.67 -3.72
CA VAL A 57 -13.74 -16.51 -3.61
C VAL A 57 -13.43 -15.59 -4.77
N ALA A 58 -14.39 -15.39 -5.69
CA ALA A 58 -14.22 -14.54 -6.87
C ALA A 58 -14.01 -13.03 -6.57
N ARG A 59 -13.72 -12.67 -5.32
CA ARG A 59 -13.50 -11.31 -4.85
C ARG A 59 -12.01 -11.01 -4.95
N LYS A 60 -11.69 -10.06 -5.83
CA LYS A 60 -10.36 -9.49 -5.97
C LYS A 60 -10.31 -8.21 -5.15
N GLU A 61 -9.22 -8.04 -4.42
CA GLU A 61 -8.99 -6.89 -3.57
C GLU A 61 -7.63 -6.28 -3.91
N LEU A 62 -7.55 -4.96 -3.82
CA LEU A 62 -6.33 -4.18 -3.98
C LEU A 62 -6.02 -3.54 -2.63
N SER A 63 -4.87 -3.88 -2.06
CA SER A 63 -4.37 -3.28 -0.83
C SER A 63 -3.23 -2.32 -1.14
N ILE A 64 -3.32 -1.10 -0.62
CA ILE A 64 -2.28 -0.07 -0.68
C ILE A 64 -1.97 0.31 0.76
N GLN A 65 -0.71 0.21 1.15
CA GLN A 65 -0.28 0.49 2.51
C GLN A 65 0.95 1.39 2.52
N LEU A 66 0.93 2.40 3.37
CA LEU A 66 2.03 3.32 3.62
C LEU A 66 2.47 3.19 5.08
N THR A 67 3.74 2.88 5.31
CA THR A 67 4.33 2.75 6.65
C THR A 67 5.61 3.55 6.80
N ASP A 68 6.00 3.86 8.04
CA ASP A 68 7.30 4.46 8.36
C ASP A 68 8.16 3.44 9.12
N ASP A 69 9.37 3.18 8.62
CA ASP A 69 10.32 2.26 9.29
C ASP A 69 10.84 2.85 10.62
N ALA A 70 10.73 4.18 10.82
CA ALA A 70 11.12 4.88 12.04
C ALA A 70 9.96 5.04 13.05
N ASP A 71 8.71 4.87 12.62
CA ASP A 71 7.52 5.00 13.46
C ASP A 71 6.53 3.85 13.22
N PRO A 72 6.52 2.82 14.10
CA PRO A 72 5.62 1.67 13.97
C PRO A 72 4.13 2.03 14.04
N PHE A 73 3.75 3.21 14.54
CA PHE A 73 2.37 3.67 14.59
C PHE A 73 1.94 4.37 13.30
N PHE A 74 2.89 4.73 12.45
CA PHE A 74 2.61 5.29 11.13
C PHE A 74 2.21 4.16 10.19
N VAL A 75 0.90 3.86 10.14
CA VAL A 75 0.32 2.87 9.23
C VAL A 75 -0.95 3.45 8.64
N TYR A 76 -0.93 3.67 7.32
CA TYR A 76 -2.10 4.06 6.55
C TYR A 76 -2.38 2.98 5.52
N SER A 77 -3.62 2.52 5.47
CA SER A 77 -4.02 1.44 4.56
C SER A 77 -5.30 1.82 3.83
N LEU A 78 -5.34 1.46 2.55
CA LEU A 78 -6.52 1.51 1.71
C LEU A 78 -6.72 0.12 1.10
N THR A 79 -7.90 -0.46 1.28
CA THR A 79 -8.30 -1.72 0.65
C THR A 79 -9.49 -1.45 -0.24
N LEU A 80 -9.42 -1.84 -1.51
CA LEU A 80 -10.47 -1.65 -2.51
C LEU A 80 -10.90 -2.98 -3.09
N THR A 81 -12.21 -3.22 -3.13
CA THR A 81 -12.80 -4.23 -4.02
C THR A 81 -13.05 -3.65 -5.42
N ASP A 82 -13.50 -4.49 -6.35
CA ASP A 82 -13.96 -4.03 -7.67
C ASP A 82 -15.16 -3.04 -7.53
N ASP A 83 -16.12 -3.36 -6.66
CA ASP A 83 -17.29 -2.50 -6.41
C ASP A 83 -16.89 -1.13 -5.83
N ASP A 84 -16.00 -1.11 -4.82
CA ASP A 84 -15.48 0.14 -4.25
C ASP A 84 -14.72 0.95 -5.30
N PHE A 85 -14.00 0.27 -6.18
CA PHE A 85 -13.26 0.90 -7.26
C PHE A 85 -14.18 1.59 -8.27
N GLN A 86 -15.39 1.06 -8.56
CA GLN A 86 -16.32 1.76 -9.45
C GLN A 86 -16.71 3.13 -8.90
N VAL A 87 -16.92 3.23 -7.59
CA VAL A 87 -17.21 4.51 -6.92
C VAL A 87 -15.99 5.43 -7.01
N LEU A 88 -14.80 4.96 -6.62
CA LEU A 88 -13.56 5.74 -6.70
C LEU A 88 -13.28 6.23 -8.13
N LYS A 89 -13.46 5.35 -9.12
CA LYS A 89 -13.30 5.63 -10.55
C LYS A 89 -14.18 6.80 -10.98
N SER A 90 -15.45 6.82 -10.57
CA SER A 90 -16.36 7.91 -10.88
C SER A 90 -15.96 9.22 -10.20
N GLN A 91 -15.58 9.17 -8.92
CA GLN A 91 -15.21 10.35 -8.12
C GLN A 91 -13.93 11.02 -8.62
N GLN A 92 -12.96 10.24 -9.08
CA GLN A 92 -11.66 10.71 -9.54
C GLN A 92 -11.56 10.83 -11.07
N GLY A 93 -12.64 10.51 -11.81
CA GLY A 93 -12.65 10.54 -13.28
C GLY A 93 -11.65 9.58 -13.92
N LEU A 94 -11.37 8.43 -13.29
CA LEU A 94 -10.39 7.48 -13.80
C LEU A 94 -10.90 6.81 -15.08
N LEU A 95 -10.03 6.74 -16.10
CA LEU A 95 -10.36 6.10 -17.38
C LEU A 95 -9.96 4.62 -17.45
N VAL A 96 -9.29 4.12 -16.42
CA VAL A 96 -8.75 2.76 -16.35
C VAL A 96 -9.71 1.80 -15.64
N ASP A 97 -9.54 0.50 -15.83
CA ASP A 97 -10.28 -0.52 -15.08
C ASP A 97 -9.54 -0.92 -13.80
N PHE A 98 -10.19 -1.75 -12.97
CA PHE A 98 -9.64 -2.19 -11.70
C PHE A 98 -8.35 -3.01 -11.86
N LEU A 99 -8.22 -3.76 -12.98
CA LEU A 99 -7.05 -4.60 -13.22
C LEU A 99 -5.83 -3.81 -13.66
N ALA A 100 -6.00 -2.73 -14.43
CA ALA A 100 -4.94 -1.86 -14.89
C ALA A 100 -4.59 -0.75 -13.89
N PHE A 101 -5.51 -0.39 -13.00
CA PHE A 101 -5.32 0.71 -12.05
C PHE A 101 -4.05 0.60 -11.19
N PRO A 102 -3.70 -0.55 -10.57
CA PRO A 102 -2.50 -0.64 -9.74
C PRO A 102 -1.21 -0.36 -10.52
N GLN A 103 -1.11 -0.86 -11.75
CA GLN A 103 0.04 -0.60 -12.59
C GLN A 103 0.12 0.89 -12.96
N LYS A 104 -1.03 1.51 -13.25
CA LYS A 104 -1.11 2.95 -13.56
C LYS A 104 -0.75 3.82 -12.36
N LEU A 105 -1.06 3.38 -11.14
CA LEU A 105 -0.59 4.02 -9.92
C LEU A 105 0.93 3.93 -9.80
N VAL A 106 1.50 2.75 -10.04
CA VAL A 106 2.97 2.55 -10.02
C VAL A 106 3.69 3.41 -11.06
N ASP A 107 3.13 3.55 -12.26
CA ASP A 107 3.71 4.39 -13.32
C ASP A 107 3.79 5.89 -12.93
N LEU A 108 3.06 6.32 -11.90
CA LEU A 108 3.00 7.71 -11.42
C LEU A 108 3.86 7.96 -10.16
N LEU A 109 4.40 6.91 -9.53
CA LEU A 109 5.27 6.98 -8.34
C LEU A 109 6.73 7.22 -8.72
#